data_AF-A0A938NU89-F1
#
_entry.id   AF-A0A938NU89-F1
#
_cell.length_a   1.000
_cell.length_b   1.000
_cell.length_c   1.000
_cell.angle_alpha   90.00
_cell.angle_beta   90.00
_cell.angle_gamma   90.00
#
_symmetry.space_group_name_H-M   'P 1'
#
loop_
_entity.id
_entity.type
_entity.pdbx_description
1 polymer ?
#
loop_
_entity_poly.entity_id
_entity_poly.type
_entity_poly.pdbx_seq_one_letter_code
_entity_poly.pdbx_strand_id
1 'polypeptide(L)'
;MNETPQSLAIIAGQADYPLLLARAARARGVERIVAIAFKGETDRKIHTVADEVIWLHVGSLGALLNALHESGSKTAVMAGQINPKNLFRVRLDKMLLDLWKSLPVKNAHTILGGITAGIEKSGVTVLPASSFMQDYMPEAGILTHRAPDARELNDIQLG
;
A
#
# COMPACT_ATOMS: atom_id res chain seq x y z
N MET A 1 -4.93 20.15 6.73
CA MET A 1 -3.70 19.44 7.12
C MET A 1 -4.15 18.16 7.78
N ASN A 2 -3.94 17.00 7.17
CA ASN A 2 -4.28 15.75 7.85
C ASN A 2 -3.29 15.58 8.99
N GLU A 3 -3.80 15.50 10.22
CA GLU A 3 -2.99 15.24 11.41
C GLU A 3 -2.15 13.98 11.19
N THR A 4 -0.86 14.03 11.52
CA THR A 4 0.00 12.85 11.48
C THR A 4 -0.59 11.80 12.43
N PRO A 5 -0.91 10.59 11.95
CA PRO A 5 -1.47 9.58 12.82
C PRO A 5 -0.44 9.10 13.84
N GLN A 6 -0.88 8.86 15.07
CA GLN A 6 0.00 8.30 16.11
C GLN A 6 0.45 6.86 15.75
N SER A 7 -0.44 6.07 15.13
CA SER A 7 -0.16 4.70 14.69
C SER A 7 -0.57 4.49 13.24
N LEU A 8 0.33 3.89 12.45
CA LEU A 8 0.15 3.58 11.03
C LEU A 8 0.37 2.10 10.77
N ALA A 9 -0.60 1.44 10.14
CA ALA A 9 -0.41 0.11 9.56
C ALA A 9 0.08 0.21 8.10
N ILE A 10 1.17 -0.45 7.76
CA ILE A 10 1.68 -0.54 6.39
C ILE A 10 1.40 -1.95 5.87
N ILE A 11 0.51 -2.06 4.88
CA ILE A 11 0.26 -3.29 4.15
C ILE A 11 1.36 -3.39 3.09
N ALA A 12 2.39 -4.17 3.40
CA ALA A 12 3.70 -4.10 2.74
C ALA A 12 3.84 -5.18 1.64
N GLY A 13 3.86 -4.75 0.38
CA GLY A 13 4.21 -5.57 -0.78
C GLY A 13 5.72 -5.66 -1.01
N GLN A 14 6.09 -5.91 -2.27
CA GLN A 14 7.47 -6.02 -2.75
C GLN A 14 8.19 -4.66 -2.88
N ALA A 15 9.49 -4.75 -3.15
CA ALA A 15 10.42 -3.66 -3.41
C ALA A 15 10.66 -2.73 -2.20
N ASP A 16 11.35 -1.61 -2.44
CA ASP A 16 11.80 -0.72 -1.37
C ASP A 16 10.70 0.24 -0.88
N TYR A 17 9.58 0.34 -1.59
CA TYR A 17 8.56 1.34 -1.31
C TYR A 17 7.97 1.26 0.12
N PRO A 18 7.65 0.08 0.68
CA PRO A 18 7.24 -0.03 2.10
C PRO A 18 8.31 0.50 3.07
N LEU A 19 9.59 0.26 2.78
CA LEU A 19 10.70 0.71 3.62
C LEU A 19 10.84 2.24 3.58
N LEU A 20 10.77 2.82 2.39
CA LEU A 20 10.83 4.27 2.19
C LEU A 20 9.66 4.96 2.88
N LEU A 21 8.43 4.43 2.70
CA LEU A 21 7.24 4.98 3.33
C LEU A 21 7.32 4.92 4.85
N ALA A 22 7.76 3.79 5.42
CA ALA A 22 7.93 3.66 6.87
C ALA A 22 8.90 4.70 7.44
N ARG A 23 10.04 4.92 6.76
CA ARG A 23 11.03 5.94 7.16
C ARG A 23 10.46 7.34 7.05
N ALA A 24 9.74 7.64 5.97
CA ALA A 24 9.14 8.95 5.76
C ALA A 24 8.02 9.24 6.77
N ALA A 25 7.16 8.25 7.06
CA ALA A 25 6.15 8.32 8.10
C ALA A 25 6.77 8.59 9.48
N ARG A 26 7.85 7.88 9.82
CA ARG A 26 8.61 8.10 11.06
C ARG A 26 9.15 9.53 11.14
N ALA A 27 9.78 10.02 10.07
CA ALA A 27 10.31 11.38 10.00
C ALA A 27 9.23 12.46 10.14
N ARG A 28 7.97 12.15 9.76
CA ARG A 28 6.80 13.02 9.89
C ARG A 28 6.11 12.93 11.25
N GLY A 29 6.61 12.09 12.17
CA GLY A 29 6.14 12.00 13.55
C GLY A 29 5.22 10.83 13.86
N VAL A 30 5.11 9.83 12.99
CA VAL A 30 4.35 8.59 13.31
C VAL A 30 5.12 7.80 14.38
N GLU A 31 4.52 7.66 15.56
CA GLU A 31 5.14 7.04 16.73
C GLU A 31 5.16 5.52 16.66
N ARG A 32 4.12 4.90 16.07
CA ARG A 32 4.03 3.45 15.93
C ARG A 32 3.74 3.03 14.49
N ILE A 33 4.54 2.12 13.98
CA ILE A 33 4.43 1.55 12.64
C ILE A 33 4.29 0.03 12.76
N VAL A 34 3.15 -0.48 12.29
CA VAL A 34 2.89 -1.91 12.20
C VAL A 34 2.95 -2.33 10.75
N ALA A 35 3.84 -3.25 10.38
CA ALA A 35 3.91 -3.78 9.04
C ALA A 35 3.13 -5.09 8.93
N ILE A 36 2.13 -5.12 8.04
CA ILE A 36 1.47 -6.36 7.62
C ILE A 36 2.19 -6.84 6.37
N ALA A 37 3.04 -7.84 6.55
CA ALA A 37 3.94 -8.36 5.53
C ALA A 37 3.40 -9.67 4.92
N PHE A 38 3.76 -9.94 3.68
CA PHE A 38 3.36 -11.15 2.96
C PHE A 38 4.58 -12.04 2.67
N LYS A 39 4.47 -13.32 3.08
CA LYS A 39 5.51 -14.32 2.85
C LYS A 39 5.77 -14.50 1.34
N GLY A 40 7.03 -14.34 0.94
CA GLY A 40 7.46 -14.44 -0.47
C GLY A 40 7.27 -13.14 -1.28
N GLU A 41 6.74 -12.07 -0.67
CA GLU A 41 6.61 -10.75 -1.29
C GLU A 41 7.48 -9.72 -0.56
N THR A 42 7.24 -9.55 0.75
CA THR A 42 7.87 -8.48 1.54
C THR A 42 9.30 -8.86 1.91
N ASP A 43 10.24 -7.91 1.72
CA ASP A 43 11.60 -8.05 2.20
C ASP A 43 11.63 -8.03 3.75
N ARG A 44 12.41 -8.94 4.35
CA ARG A 44 12.62 -9.02 5.81
C ARG A 44 13.24 -7.74 6.39
N LYS A 45 13.85 -6.89 5.57
CA LYS A 45 14.30 -5.54 5.98
C LYS A 45 13.19 -4.69 6.60
N ILE A 46 11.91 -5.04 6.40
CA ILE A 46 10.78 -4.33 7.02
C ILE A 46 10.86 -4.30 8.55
N HIS A 47 11.48 -5.31 9.17
CA HIS A 47 11.77 -5.36 10.62
C HIS A 47 12.68 -4.24 11.11
N THR A 48 13.44 -3.59 10.22
CA THR A 48 14.35 -2.50 10.59
C THR A 48 13.66 -1.15 10.72
N VAL A 49 12.41 -1.03 10.27
CA VAL A 49 11.67 0.24 10.18
C VAL A 49 10.30 0.20 10.85
N ALA A 50 9.74 -1.00 11.06
CA ALA A 50 8.48 -1.21 11.77
C ALA A 50 8.71 -1.66 13.21
N ASP A 51 7.83 -1.25 14.12
CA ASP A 51 7.85 -1.65 15.53
C ASP A 51 7.26 -3.06 15.72
N GLU A 52 6.36 -3.46 14.83
CA GLU A 52 5.72 -4.76 14.82
C GLU A 52 5.57 -5.26 13.38
N VAL A 53 5.77 -6.56 13.15
CA VAL A 53 5.62 -7.16 11.82
C VAL A 53 4.76 -8.41 11.90
N ILE A 54 3.61 -8.38 11.23
CA ILE A 54 2.65 -9.49 11.15
C ILE A 54 2.79 -10.15 9.78
N TRP A 55 3.19 -11.43 9.76
CA TRP A 55 3.41 -12.18 8.51
C TRP A 55 2.19 -12.97 8.09
N LEU A 56 1.60 -12.60 6.96
CA LEU A 56 0.47 -13.27 6.33
C LEU A 56 0.87 -13.98 5.03
N HIS A 57 -0.05 -14.79 4.52
CA HIS A 57 0.01 -15.25 3.14
C HIS A 57 -0.84 -14.32 2.28
N VAL A 58 -0.41 -14.10 1.03
CA VAL A 58 -1.27 -13.43 0.04
C VAL A 58 -2.54 -14.26 -0.12
N GLY A 59 -3.69 -13.60 -0.26
CA GLY A 59 -4.98 -14.26 -0.39
C GLY A 59 -5.80 -14.38 0.90
N SER A 60 -5.28 -13.91 2.03
CA SER A 60 -5.95 -13.99 3.35
C SER A 60 -6.55 -12.64 3.78
N LEU A 61 -7.66 -12.22 3.17
CA LEU A 61 -8.33 -10.95 3.51
C LEU A 61 -8.86 -10.92 4.94
N GLY A 62 -9.44 -12.01 5.44
CA GLY A 62 -9.90 -12.10 6.82
C GLY A 62 -8.73 -11.97 7.82
N ALA A 63 -7.60 -12.60 7.52
CA ALA A 63 -6.39 -12.45 8.34
C ALA A 63 -5.83 -11.03 8.30
N LEU A 64 -5.88 -10.35 7.14
CA LEU A 64 -5.50 -8.95 7.01
C LEU A 64 -6.36 -8.05 7.91
N LEU A 65 -7.69 -8.22 7.88
CA LEU A 65 -8.60 -7.43 8.70
C LEU A 65 -8.41 -7.71 10.20
N ASN A 66 -8.20 -8.97 10.58
CA ASN A 66 -7.89 -9.33 11.97
C ASN A 66 -6.57 -8.70 12.43
N ALA A 67 -5.52 -8.77 11.61
CA ALA A 67 -4.23 -8.14 11.91
C ALA A 67 -4.37 -6.61 12.07
N LEU A 68 -5.15 -5.96 11.22
CA LEU A 68 -5.44 -4.52 11.35
C LEU A 68 -6.19 -4.22 12.66
N HIS A 69 -7.19 -5.03 13.00
CA HIS A 69 -7.96 -4.90 14.24
C HIS A 69 -7.07 -5.08 15.48
N GLU A 70 -6.31 -6.17 15.54
CA GLU A 70 -5.38 -6.49 16.64
C GLU A 70 -4.28 -5.44 16.79
N SER A 71 -3.81 -4.88 15.68
CA SER A 71 -2.82 -3.81 15.72
C SER A 71 -3.33 -2.54 16.40
N GLY A 72 -4.65 -2.33 16.47
CA GLY A 72 -5.25 -1.09 16.98
C GLY A 72 -5.04 0.16 16.11
N SER A 73 -4.36 0.04 14.97
CA SER A 73 -4.09 1.18 14.08
C SER A 73 -5.37 1.68 13.41
N LYS A 74 -5.67 2.97 13.56
CA LYS A 74 -6.83 3.62 12.91
C LYS A 74 -6.57 4.05 11.48
N THR A 75 -5.30 4.07 11.07
CA THR A 75 -4.90 4.40 9.70
C THR A 75 -4.05 3.28 9.13
N ALA A 76 -4.25 3.01 7.85
CA ALA A 76 -3.46 2.06 7.09
C ALA A 76 -3.04 2.65 5.74
N VAL A 77 -1.96 2.14 5.18
CA VAL A 77 -1.51 2.47 3.82
C VAL A 77 -1.05 1.21 3.13
N MET A 78 -1.40 1.08 1.86
CA MET A 78 -0.91 -0.01 1.00
C MET A 78 0.32 0.50 0.25
N ALA A 79 1.45 -0.20 0.41
CA ALA A 79 2.71 0.18 -0.22
C ALA A 79 3.38 -1.03 -0.84
N GLY A 80 3.87 -0.87 -2.08
CA GLY A 80 4.56 -1.93 -2.82
C GLY A 80 3.62 -2.72 -3.73
N GLN A 81 4.22 -3.59 -4.54
CA GLN A 81 3.49 -4.42 -5.49
C GLN A 81 3.28 -5.83 -4.93
N ILE A 82 2.30 -6.56 -5.45
CA ILE A 82 2.16 -8.00 -5.23
C ILE A 82 2.38 -8.68 -6.57
N ASN A 83 3.19 -9.75 -6.59
CA ASN A 83 3.42 -10.45 -7.84
C ASN A 83 2.10 -11.06 -8.37
N PRO A 84 1.67 -10.71 -9.61
CA PRO A 84 0.44 -11.24 -10.18
C PRO A 84 0.41 -12.77 -10.22
N LYS A 85 1.56 -13.43 -10.41
CA LYS A 85 1.65 -14.90 -10.41
C LYS A 85 1.23 -15.49 -9.08
N ASN A 86 1.52 -14.81 -7.98
CA ASN A 86 1.14 -15.29 -6.65
C ASN A 86 -0.36 -15.10 -6.43
N LEU A 87 -1.00 -14.07 -7.00
CA LEU A 87 -2.45 -13.91 -6.95
C LEU A 87 -3.22 -15.11 -7.54
N PHE A 88 -2.67 -15.78 -8.56
CA PHE A 88 -3.29 -16.97 -9.17
C PHE A 88 -2.90 -18.30 -8.51
N ARG A 89 -1.84 -18.33 -7.70
CA ARG A 89 -1.36 -19.55 -7.02
C ARG A 89 -1.74 -19.60 -5.54
N VAL A 90 -2.24 -18.49 -5.00
CA VAL A 90 -2.62 -18.39 -3.59
C VAL A 90 -3.99 -18.98 -3.33
N ARG A 91 -4.12 -19.60 -2.17
CA ARG A 91 -5.42 -20.05 -1.66
C ARG A 91 -6.14 -18.83 -1.09
N LEU A 92 -7.21 -18.42 -1.75
CA LEU A 92 -8.06 -17.35 -1.28
C LEU A 92 -8.87 -17.83 -0.08
N ASP A 93 -8.90 -17.05 0.99
CA ASP A 93 -9.81 -17.31 2.09
C ASP A 93 -11.27 -17.02 1.71
N LYS A 94 -12.21 -17.44 2.57
CA LYS A 94 -13.64 -17.28 2.29
C LYS A 94 -14.01 -15.81 2.01
N MET A 95 -13.45 -14.89 2.78
CA MET A 95 -13.78 -13.47 2.67
C MET A 95 -13.28 -12.86 1.36
N LEU A 96 -12.06 -13.21 0.94
CA LEU A 96 -11.53 -12.77 -0.35
C LEU A 96 -12.24 -13.44 -1.52
N LEU A 97 -12.66 -14.69 -1.39
CA LEU A 97 -13.50 -15.37 -2.39
C LEU A 97 -14.86 -14.69 -2.55
N ASP A 98 -15.50 -14.31 -1.44
CA ASP A 98 -16.79 -13.62 -1.47
C ASP A 98 -16.64 -12.23 -2.09
N LEU A 99 -15.56 -11.50 -1.75
CA LEU A 99 -15.21 -10.25 -2.44
C LEU A 99 -15.04 -10.49 -3.94
N TRP A 100 -14.22 -11.47 -4.33
CA TRP A 100 -13.91 -11.78 -5.73
C TRP A 100 -15.15 -12.11 -6.56
N LYS A 101 -16.15 -12.78 -5.98
CA LYS A 101 -17.43 -13.09 -6.62
C LYS A 101 -18.33 -11.87 -6.76
N SER A 102 -18.24 -10.91 -5.85
CA SER A 102 -19.06 -9.69 -5.88
C SER A 102 -18.58 -8.66 -6.90
N LEU A 103 -17.33 -8.76 -7.38
CA LEU A 103 -16.75 -7.77 -8.29
C LEU A 103 -17.31 -7.92 -9.72
N PRO A 104 -17.77 -6.82 -10.35
CA PRO A 104 -18.29 -6.86 -11.72
C PRO A 104 -17.19 -7.15 -12.76
N VAL A 105 -15.98 -6.68 -12.49
CA VAL A 105 -14.79 -6.88 -13.33
C VAL A 105 -13.64 -7.30 -12.42
N LYS A 106 -12.80 -8.23 -12.87
CA LYS A 106 -11.65 -8.76 -12.13
C LYS A 106 -10.36 -8.11 -12.61
N ASN A 107 -10.14 -6.86 -12.21
CA ASN A 107 -8.90 -6.13 -12.51
C ASN A 107 -8.31 -5.56 -11.22
N ALA A 108 -7.06 -5.07 -11.28
CA ALA A 108 -6.36 -4.57 -10.11
C ALA A 108 -7.13 -3.43 -9.41
N HIS A 109 -7.73 -2.52 -10.17
CA HIS A 109 -8.46 -1.38 -9.62
C HIS A 109 -9.68 -1.82 -8.80
N THR A 110 -10.53 -2.69 -9.36
CA THR A 110 -11.74 -3.17 -8.67
C THR A 110 -11.42 -4.08 -7.49
N ILE A 111 -10.38 -4.91 -7.60
CA ILE A 111 -9.93 -5.79 -6.52
C ILE A 111 -9.38 -4.96 -5.35
N LEU A 112 -8.46 -4.04 -5.62
CA LEU A 112 -7.86 -3.18 -4.59
C LEU A 112 -8.93 -2.28 -3.97
N GLY A 113 -9.82 -1.70 -4.78
CA GLY A 113 -10.95 -0.91 -4.27
C GLY A 113 -11.86 -1.73 -3.34
N GLY A 114 -12.13 -2.99 -3.69
CA GLY A 114 -12.88 -3.91 -2.84
C GLY A 114 -12.20 -4.24 -1.51
N ILE A 115 -10.89 -4.45 -1.53
CA ILE A 115 -10.08 -4.67 -0.31
C ILE A 115 -10.07 -3.40 0.55
N THR A 116 -9.83 -2.23 -0.04
CA THR A 116 -9.90 -0.93 0.63
C THR A 116 -11.24 -0.73 1.32
N ALA A 117 -12.35 -0.97 0.61
CA ALA A 117 -13.69 -0.87 1.19
C ALA A 117 -13.89 -1.86 2.36
N GLY A 118 -13.31 -3.06 2.28
CA GLY A 118 -13.32 -4.03 3.38
C GLY A 118 -12.57 -3.53 4.62
N ILE A 119 -11.41 -2.90 4.41
CA ILE A 119 -10.61 -2.28 5.48
C ILE A 119 -11.36 -1.11 6.10
N GLU A 120 -11.92 -0.21 5.30
CA GLU A 120 -12.66 0.96 5.78
C GLU A 120 -13.92 0.57 6.57
N LYS A 121 -14.62 -0.48 6.14
CA LYS A 121 -15.75 -1.05 6.89
C LYS A 121 -15.35 -1.60 8.27
N SER A 122 -14.09 -1.96 8.48
CA SER A 122 -13.57 -2.37 9.79
C SER A 122 -13.20 -1.20 10.71
N GLY A 123 -13.36 0.05 10.24
CA GLY A 123 -13.09 1.27 11.00
C GLY A 123 -11.64 1.76 10.89
N VAL A 124 -10.91 1.33 9.85
CA VAL A 124 -9.54 1.77 9.56
C VAL A 124 -9.54 2.63 8.29
N THR A 125 -9.04 3.86 8.39
CA THR A 125 -8.94 4.76 7.24
C THR A 125 -7.75 4.37 6.37
N VAL A 126 -7.97 4.11 5.08
CA VAL A 126 -6.89 3.82 4.13
C VAL A 126 -6.39 5.11 3.52
N LEU A 127 -5.14 5.46 3.83
CA LEU A 127 -4.47 6.63 3.29
C LEU A 127 -3.95 6.37 1.87
N PRO A 128 -3.87 7.40 1.01
CA PRO A 128 -3.17 7.32 -0.26
C PRO A 128 -1.72 6.86 -0.06
N ALA A 129 -1.20 6.03 -0.97
CA ALA A 129 0.20 5.57 -0.89
C ALA A 129 1.21 6.74 -0.94
N SER A 130 0.85 7.85 -1.58
CA SER A 130 1.63 9.09 -1.60
C SER A 130 1.72 9.80 -0.25
N SER A 131 0.95 9.39 0.75
CA SER A 131 1.05 9.93 2.10
C SER A 131 2.47 9.74 2.61
N PHE A 132 3.07 10.81 3.15
CA PHE A 132 4.46 10.88 3.61
C PHE A 132 5.54 10.88 2.53
N MET A 133 5.19 10.70 1.25
CA MET A 133 6.16 10.61 0.15
C MET A 133 6.38 11.94 -0.57
N GLN A 134 5.91 13.06 -0.02
CA GLN A 134 6.02 14.38 -0.65
C GLN A 134 7.48 14.75 -0.97
N ASP A 135 8.41 14.41 -0.07
CA ASP A 135 9.83 14.72 -0.24
C ASP A 135 10.52 13.81 -1.30
N TYR A 136 9.83 12.76 -1.75
CA TYR A 136 10.27 11.87 -2.84
C TYR A 136 9.56 12.18 -4.16
N MET A 137 8.59 13.09 -4.16
CA MET A 137 7.94 13.51 -5.39
C MET A 137 8.80 14.56 -6.08
N PRO A 138 9.09 14.40 -7.37
CA PRO A 138 9.74 15.46 -8.11
C PRO A 138 8.87 16.70 -8.12
N GLU A 139 9.51 17.86 -8.02
CA GLU A 139 8.84 19.14 -8.27
C GLU A 139 8.42 19.24 -9.74
N ALA A 140 7.42 20.08 -10.00
CA ALA A 140 7.01 20.37 -11.36
C ALA A 140 8.20 21.00 -12.13
N GLY A 141 8.59 20.36 -13.23
CA GLY A 141 9.71 20.84 -14.03
C GLY A 141 10.37 19.75 -14.87
N ILE A 142 11.49 20.11 -15.47
CA ILE A 142 12.29 19.21 -16.31
C ILE A 142 13.24 18.44 -15.40
N LEU A 143 13.03 17.12 -15.30
CA LEU A 143 13.90 16.21 -14.54
C LEU A 143 15.04 15.62 -15.40
N THR A 144 14.99 15.85 -16.70
CA THR A 144 15.95 15.35 -17.69
C THR A 144 16.99 16.40 -18.04
N HIS A 145 18.05 15.99 -18.76
CA HIS A 145 19.10 16.91 -19.20
C HIS A 145 18.58 18.01 -20.17
N ARG A 146 17.49 17.76 -20.89
CA ARG A 146 16.87 18.72 -21.82
C ARG A 146 15.37 18.81 -21.62
N ALA A 147 14.79 19.93 -22.04
CA ALA A 147 13.34 20.09 -22.18
C ALA A 147 12.78 19.21 -23.32
N PRO A 148 11.48 18.86 -23.27
CA PRO A 148 10.78 18.29 -24.41
C PRO A 148 10.81 19.24 -25.62
N ASP A 149 10.93 18.69 -26.82
CA ASP A 149 10.74 19.44 -28.07
C ASP A 149 9.24 19.71 -28.33
N ALA A 150 8.90 20.51 -29.34
CA ALA A 150 7.51 20.88 -29.61
C ALA A 150 6.60 19.68 -29.95
N ARG A 151 7.15 18.62 -30.55
CA ARG A 151 6.41 17.39 -30.86
C ARG A 151 6.19 16.58 -29.59
N GLU A 152 7.23 16.37 -28.80
CA GLU A 152 7.14 15.70 -27.50
C GLU A 152 6.18 16.45 -26.56
N LEU A 153 6.14 17.78 -26.60
CA LEU A 153 5.22 18.59 -25.81
C LEU A 153 3.76 18.39 -26.24
N ASN A 154 3.50 18.26 -27.55
CA ASN A 154 2.16 17.94 -28.05
C ASN A 154 1.73 16.54 -27.59
N ASP A 155 2.63 15.56 -27.62
CA ASP A 155 2.35 14.20 -27.12
C ASP A 155 2.04 14.23 -25.61
N ILE A 156 2.82 14.97 -24.82
CA ILE A 156 2.59 15.15 -23.37
C ILE A 156 1.21 15.77 -23.08
N GLN A 157 0.76 16.73 -23.90
CA GLN A 157 -0.56 17.36 -23.73
C GLN A 157 -1.73 16.42 -24.00
N LEU A 158 -1.52 15.37 -24.79
CA LEU A 158 -2.55 14.38 -25.11
C LEU A 158 -2.71 13.31 -24.00
N GLY A 159 -1.64 12.98 -23.28
CA GLY A 159 -1.64 12.01 -22.17
C GLY A 159 -1.16 10.62 -22.58
#